data_AF-A0AAW4VE48-F1
#
_entry.id   AF-A0AAW4VE48-F1
#
_cell.length_a   1.000
_cell.length_b   1.000
_cell.length_c   1.000
_cell.angle_alpha   90.00
_cell.angle_beta   90.00
_cell.angle_gamma   90.00
#
_symmetry.space_group_name_H-M   'P 1'
#
loop_
_entity.id
_entity.type
_entity.pdbx_description
1 polymer ?
#
loop_
_entity_poly.entity_id
_entity_poly.type
_entity_poly.pdbx_seq_one_letter_code
_entity_poly.pdbx_strand_id
1 'polypeptide(L)' 'MRSLILGAQVHAKPCEHHPELLRKIAGLCNNANQLAHVANASGMASEQSIQEMLRLTKETWHLVKEEW' A
#
# COMPACT_ATOMS: atom_id res chain seq x y z
N MET A 1 -24.95 -20.13 -17.10
CA MET A 1 -25.46 -19.97 -18.49
C MET A 1 -26.86 -19.36 -18.52
N ARG A 2 -27.87 -19.88 -17.79
CA ARG A 2 -29.22 -19.28 -17.74
C ARG A 2 -29.26 -17.81 -17.30
N SER A 3 -28.43 -17.40 -16.35
CA SER A 3 -28.32 -15.99 -15.91
C SER A 3 -27.80 -15.04 -17.01
N LEU A 4 -26.84 -15.50 -17.82
CA LEU A 4 -26.29 -14.73 -18.95
C LEU A 4 -27.34 -14.55 -20.06
N ILE A 5 -28.15 -15.58 -20.31
CA ILE A 5 -29.26 -15.53 -21.27
C ILE A 5 -30.36 -14.55 -20.83
N LEU A 6 -30.55 -14.39 -19.50
CA LEU A 6 -31.48 -13.43 -18.90
C LEU A 6 -30.91 -12.00 -18.81
N GLY A 7 -29.79 -11.71 -19.48
CA GLY A 7 -29.22 -10.36 -19.55
C GLY A 7 -28.37 -9.95 -18.34
N ALA A 8 -27.88 -10.91 -17.54
CA ALA A 8 -26.94 -10.58 -16.48
C ALA A 8 -25.67 -9.93 -17.04
N GLN A 9 -25.25 -8.81 -16.43
CA GLN A 9 -23.99 -8.16 -16.79
C GLN A 9 -22.80 -9.05 -16.43
N VAL A 10 -21.99 -9.35 -17.45
CA VAL A 10 -20.68 -9.98 -17.27
C VAL A 10 -19.65 -8.88 -17.09
N HIS A 11 -19.00 -8.88 -15.93
CA HIS A 11 -17.84 -8.04 -15.69
C HIS A 11 -16.59 -8.84 -16.06
N ALA A 12 -15.58 -8.14 -16.58
CA ALA A 12 -14.26 -8.73 -16.74
C ALA A 12 -13.75 -9.18 -15.36
N LYS A 13 -12.97 -10.26 -15.35
CA LYS A 13 -12.25 -10.68 -14.14
C LYS A 13 -11.38 -9.50 -13.69
N PRO A 14 -11.47 -9.05 -12.42
CA PRO A 14 -10.56 -8.02 -11.90
C PRO A 14 -9.10 -8.43 -12.10
N CYS A 15 -8.20 -7.45 -12.29
CA CYS A 15 -6.78 -7.75 -12.30
C CYS A 15 -6.33 -8.26 -10.92
N GLU A 16 -5.42 -9.21 -10.90
CA GLU A 16 -4.89 -9.79 -9.65
C GLU A 16 -3.71 -8.97 -9.10
N HIS A 17 -3.17 -8.05 -9.91
CA HIS A 17 -1.98 -7.27 -9.60
C HIS A 17 -2.20 -6.17 -8.55
N HIS A 18 -3.30 -5.41 -8.64
CA HIS A 18 -3.58 -4.33 -7.68
C HIS A 18 -3.76 -4.81 -6.23
N PRO A 19 -4.45 -5.92 -5.94
CA PRO A 19 -4.50 -6.48 -4.60
C PRO A 19 -3.10 -6.77 -4.00
N GLU A 20 -2.16 -7.28 -4.80
CA GLU A 20 -0.80 -7.54 -4.34
C GLU A 20 -0.03 -6.24 -4.08
N LEU A 21 -0.17 -5.26 -4.97
CA LEU A 21 0.41 -3.93 -4.80
C LEU A 21 -0.10 -3.24 -3.53
N LEU A 22 -1.42 -3.27 -3.30
CA LEU A 22 -2.06 -2.74 -2.10
C LEU A 22 -1.51 -3.40 -0.83
N ARG A 23 -1.30 -4.71 -0.86
CA ARG A 23 -0.71 -5.45 0.28
C ARG A 23 0.72 -4.99 0.56
N LYS A 24 1.54 -4.76 -0.46
CA LYS A 24 2.91 -4.21 -0.30
C LYS A 24 2.86 -2.80 0.31
N ILE A 25 2.04 -1.91 -0.25
CA ILE A 25 1.87 -0.52 0.23
C ILE A 25 1.42 -0.51 1.69
N ALA A 26 0.45 -1.36 2.06
CA ALA A 26 -0.01 -1.48 3.44
C ALA A 26 1.12 -1.87 4.41
N GLY A 27 2.03 -2.78 3.98
CA GLY A 27 3.22 -3.13 4.74
C GLY A 27 4.15 -1.94 4.99
N LEU A 28 4.42 -1.13 3.96
CA LEU A 28 5.24 0.07 4.09
C LEU A 28 4.60 1.11 5.02
N CYS A 29 3.29 1.33 4.89
CA CYS A 29 2.54 2.23 5.77
C CYS A 29 2.57 1.74 7.23
N ASN A 30 2.46 0.44 7.47
CA ASN A 30 2.56 -0.12 8.81
C ASN A 30 3.95 0.09 9.44
N ASN A 31 5.02 0.00 8.64
CA ASN A 31 6.38 0.28 9.11
C ASN A 31 6.55 1.77 9.44
N ALA A 32 6.03 2.66 8.60
CA ALA A 32 6.03 4.10 8.85
C ALA A 32 5.25 4.44 10.12
N ASN A 33 4.10 3.80 10.34
CA ASN A 33 3.29 4.01 11.52
C ASN A 33 4.01 3.54 12.80
N GLN A 34 4.76 2.45 12.75
CA GLN A 34 5.60 2.00 13.86
C GLN A 34 6.70 3.01 14.20
N LEU A 35 7.39 3.56 13.20
CA LEU A 35 8.38 4.61 13.42
C LEU A 35 7.78 5.85 14.07
N ALA A 36 6.59 6.26 13.61
CA ALA A 36 5.84 7.35 14.22
C ALA A 36 5.46 7.05 15.67
N HIS A 37 4.97 5.84 15.96
CA HIS A 37 4.65 5.42 17.32
C HIS A 37 5.87 5.45 18.25
N VAL A 38 7.02 4.95 17.80
CA VAL A 38 8.26 4.97 18.59
C VAL A 38 8.71 6.40 18.85
N ALA A 39 8.74 7.26 17.83
CA ALA A 39 9.12 8.66 17.98
C ALA A 39 8.18 9.43 18.93
N ASN A 40 6.88 9.15 18.86
CA ASN A 40 5.90 9.75 19.76
C ASN A 40 6.09 9.27 21.20
N ALA A 41 6.38 7.98 21.41
CA ALA A 41 6.59 7.41 22.73
C ALA A 41 7.89 7.90 23.39
N SER A 42 8.95 8.11 22.61
CA SER A 42 10.23 8.65 23.10
C SER A 42 10.25 10.17 23.18
N GLY A 43 9.30 10.87 22.54
CA GLY A 43 9.33 12.32 22.35
C GLY A 43 10.46 12.80 21.42
N MET A 44 11.13 11.89 20.72
CA MET A 44 12.30 12.18 19.89
C MET A 44 12.31 11.30 18.63
N ALA A 45 12.52 11.93 17.47
CA ALA A 45 12.80 11.21 16.23
C ALA A 45 14.31 11.20 15.97
N SER A 46 14.90 10.01 15.88
CA SER A 46 16.31 9.88 15.48
C SER A 46 16.49 10.22 14.00
N GLU A 47 17.67 10.67 13.61
CA GLU A 47 17.99 10.90 12.19
C GLU A 47 17.78 9.63 11.36
N GLN A 48 18.16 8.46 11.89
CA GLN A 48 17.92 7.18 11.24
C GLN A 48 16.43 6.91 10.99
N SER A 49 15.57 7.19 11.98
CA SER A 49 14.11 7.04 11.84
C SER A 49 13.55 7.97 10.78
N ILE A 50 14.07 9.20 10.69
CA ILE A 50 13.68 10.18 9.66
C ILE A 50 14.10 9.70 8.26
N GLN A 51 15.35 9.21 8.11
CA GLN A 51 15.82 8.68 6.84
C GLN A 51 15.00 7.47 6.39
N GLU A 52 14.62 6.59 7.32
CA GLU A 52 13.78 5.44 6.99
C GLU A 52 12.36 5.86 6.59
N MET A 53 11.75 6.82 7.29
CA MET A 53 10.47 7.40 6.88
C MET A 53 10.51 8.01 5.47
N LEU A 54 11.60 8.71 5.13
CA LEU A 54 11.81 9.23 3.77
C LEU A 54 11.95 8.11 2.74
N ARG A 55 12.68 7.03 3.08
CA ARG A 55 12.84 5.86 2.22
C ARG A 55 11.50 5.19 1.94
N LEU A 56 10.70 4.90 2.98
CA LEU A 56 9.37 4.29 2.87
C LEU A 56 8.42 5.16 2.02
N THR A 57 8.48 6.48 2.18
CA THR A 57 7.66 7.42 1.38
C THR A 57 8.02 7.36 -0.10
N LYS A 58 9.32 7.35 -0.43
CA LYS A 58 9.79 7.22 -1.82
C LYS A 58 9.42 5.87 -2.44
N GLU A 59 9.57 4.79 -1.67
CA GLU A 59 9.21 3.44 -2.12
C GLU A 59 7.71 3.32 -2.38
N THR A 60 6.88 3.85 -1.48
CA THR A 60 5.41 3.89 -1.66
C THR A 60 5.04 4.68 -2.92
N TRP A 61 5.66 5.85 -3.13
CA TRP A 61 5.43 6.65 -4.33
C TRP A 61 5.84 5.92 -5.61
N HIS A 62 6.98 5.24 -5.61
CA HIS A 62 7.44 4.45 -6.75
C HIS A 62 6.47 3.33 -7.10
N LEU A 63 6.02 2.56 -6.10
CA LEU A 63 5.03 1.49 -6.27
C LEU A 63 3.72 2.03 -6.86
N VAL A 64 3.22 3.16 -6.36
CA VAL A 64 1.99 3.76 -6.89
C VAL A 64 2.18 4.33 -8.30
N LYS A 65 3.34 4.91 -8.62
CA LYS A 65 3.56 5.57 -9.90
C LYS A 65 3.86 4.59 -11.05
N GLU A 66 4.63 3.53 -10.75
CA GLU A 66 5.16 2.63 -11.77
C GLU A 66 4.45 1.28 -11.81
N GLU A 67 3.87 0.83 -10.70
CA GLU A 67 3.22 -0.48 -10.61
C GLU A 67 1.69 -0.40 -10.47
N TRP A 68 1.07 0.78 -10.39
CA TRP A 68 -0.39 0.87 -10.35
C TRP A 68 -0.99 0.74 -11.75
#